data_AF-D6PC77-F1
#
_entry.id   AF-D6PC77-F1
#
_cell.length_a   1.000
_cell.length_b   1.000
_cell.length_c   1.000
_cell.angle_alpha   90.00
_cell.angle_beta   90.00
_cell.angle_gamma   90.00
#
_symmetry.space_group_name_H-M   'P 1'
#
loop_
_entity.id
_entity.type
_entity.pdbx_description
1 polymer ?
#
loop_
_entity_poly.entity_id
_entity_poly.type
_entity_poly.pdbx_seq_one_letter_code
_entity_poly.pdbx_strand_id
1 'polypeptide(L)' 'MTQMINLPWLSRKLEVTDSTDPTLIGISGVVMDETKRTIIIQTSNNEITMAKDTIRFTIEEEEINGST' A
#
# COMPACT_ATOMS: atom_id res chain seq x y z
N MET A 1 -8.77 11.84 -22.28
CA MET A 1 -8.48 12.39 -20.94
C MET A 1 -7.39 11.55 -20.34
N THR A 2 -6.18 12.09 -20.19
CA THR A 2 -5.09 11.41 -19.48
C THR A 2 -5.52 11.38 -18.01
N GLN A 3 -5.98 10.24 -17.51
CA GLN A 3 -6.12 10.04 -16.07
C GLN A 3 -4.70 10.24 -15.52
N MET A 4 -4.42 11.40 -14.95
CA MET A 4 -3.22 11.59 -14.14
C MET A 4 -3.38 10.60 -13.00
N ILE A 5 -2.73 9.45 -13.12
CA ILE A 5 -2.62 8.50 -12.02
C ILE A 5 -1.76 9.26 -11.01
N ASN A 6 -2.40 9.91 -10.05
CA ASN A 6 -1.71 10.35 -8.86
C ASN A 6 -1.19 9.06 -8.23
N LEU A 7 0.13 8.88 -8.25
CA LEU A 7 0.84 7.83 -7.54
C LEU A 7 1.43 8.42 -6.25
N PRO A 8 0.61 8.96 -5.32
CA PRO A 8 1.10 9.74 -4.18
C PRO A 8 1.95 8.91 -3.21
N TRP A 9 1.96 7.59 -3.39
CA TRP A 9 2.60 6.66 -2.47
C TRP A 9 3.84 6.00 -3.05
N LEU A 10 4.11 6.16 -4.35
CA LEU A 10 5.28 5.56 -5.00
C LEU A 10 6.59 5.97 -4.29
N SER A 11 7.47 4.99 -4.07
CA SER A 11 8.76 5.16 -3.38
C SER A 11 8.66 5.62 -1.91
N ARG A 12 7.46 5.63 -1.31
CA ARG A 12 7.29 5.91 0.12
C ARG A 12 7.25 4.61 0.92
N LYS A 13 7.64 4.68 2.19
CA LYS A 13 7.56 3.55 3.11
C LYS A 13 6.12 3.44 3.62
N LEU A 14 5.57 2.24 3.47
CA LEU A 14 4.23 1.87 3.90
C LEU A 14 4.33 0.79 4.98
N GLU A 15 3.46 0.87 5.98
CA GLU A 15 3.25 -0.20 6.96
C GLU A 15 1.76 -0.52 7.08
N VAL A 16 1.40 -1.80 6.98
CA VAL A 16 0.00 -2.24 7.11
C VAL A 16 -0.38 -2.31 8.58
N THR A 17 -1.33 -1.49 8.99
CA THR A 17 -1.80 -1.40 10.38
C THR A 17 -3.05 -2.25 10.65
N ASP A 18 -3.87 -2.49 9.62
CA ASP A 18 -5.09 -3.26 9.72
C ASP A 18 -5.43 -3.90 8.37
N SER A 19 -6.09 -5.05 8.37
CA SER A 19 -6.43 -5.77 7.14
C SER A 19 -7.52 -6.81 7.39
N THR A 20 -8.36 -7.06 6.38
CA THR A 20 -9.30 -8.19 6.41
C THR A 20 -8.59 -9.55 6.36
N ASP A 21 -7.36 -9.57 5.83
CA ASP A 21 -6.43 -10.70 5.94
C ASP A 21 -5.41 -10.43 7.06
N PRO A 22 -5.49 -11.13 8.21
CA PRO A 22 -4.61 -10.92 9.35
C PRO A 22 -3.13 -11.19 9.06
N THR A 23 -2.81 -11.95 7.99
CA THR A 23 -1.43 -12.27 7.63
C THR A 23 -0.68 -11.06 7.06
N LEU A 24 -1.41 -10.02 6.64
CA LEU A 24 -0.85 -8.79 6.09
C LEU A 24 -0.50 -7.75 7.16
N ILE A 25 -1.06 -7.87 8.37
CA ILE A 25 -0.85 -6.88 9.44
C ILE A 25 0.62 -6.91 9.91
N GLY A 26 1.24 -5.74 10.00
CA GLY A 26 2.64 -5.57 10.37
C GLY A 26 3.64 -5.72 9.22
N ILE A 27 3.17 -6.00 8.00
CA ILE A 27 4.02 -5.95 6.80
C ILE A 27 4.41 -4.50 6.54
N SER A 28 5.70 -4.26 6.34
CA SER A 28 6.21 -2.95 5.92
C SER A 28 7.16 -3.09 4.74
N GLY A 29 7.18 -2.05 3.90
CA GLY A 29 7.98 -2.05 2.68
C GLY A 29 7.94 -0.70 1.97
N VAL A 30 8.67 -0.61 0.87
CA VAL A 30 8.65 0.56 -0.01
C VAL A 30 7.66 0.30 -1.14
N VAL A 31 6.77 1.24 -1.42
CA VAL A 31 5.82 1.13 -2.53
C VAL A 31 6.58 1.19 -3.85
N MET A 32 6.49 0.13 -4.63
CA MET A 32 7.13 0.00 -5.94
C MET A 32 6.18 0.34 -7.08
N ASP A 33 4.90 0.06 -6.91
CA ASP A 33 3.87 0.36 -7.90
C ASP A 33 2.52 0.57 -7.22
N GLU A 34 1.69 1.37 -7.85
CA GLU A 34 0.36 1.69 -7.38
C GLU A 34 -0.61 1.74 -8.56
N THR A 35 -1.68 0.96 -8.46
CA THR A 35 -2.80 1.03 -9.41
C THR A 35 -4.01 1.64 -8.72
N LYS A 36 -5.13 1.76 -9.45
CA LYS A 36 -6.39 2.22 -8.86
C LYS A 36 -6.88 1.32 -7.71
N ARG A 37 -6.58 0.01 -7.72
CA ARG A 37 -7.14 -0.96 -6.76
C ARG A 37 -6.09 -1.70 -5.95
N THR A 38 -4.85 -1.72 -6.40
CA THR A 38 -3.79 -2.50 -5.77
C THR A 38 -2.58 -1.64 -5.50
N ILE A 39 -1.77 -2.07 -4.55
CA ILE A 39 -0.46 -1.51 -4.26
C ILE A 39 0.55 -2.65 -4.21
N ILE A 40 1.74 -2.42 -4.75
CA ILE A 40 2.85 -3.36 -4.72
C ILE A 40 3.92 -2.75 -3.85
N ILE A 41 4.35 -3.48 -2.82
CA ILE A 41 5.44 -3.07 -1.95
C ILE A 41 6.61 -4.06 -2.06
N GLN A 42 7.83 -3.52 -2.00
CA GLN A 42 9.05 -4.27 -1.81
C GLN A 42 9.31 -4.37 -0.31
N THR A 43 9.21 -5.59 0.23
CA THR A 43 9.73 -5.90 1.57
C THR A 43 11.22 -6.25 1.47
N SER A 44 11.84 -6.58 2.60
CA SER A 44 13.25 -6.98 2.67
C SER A 44 13.64 -8.12 1.73
N ASN A 45 12.74 -9.08 1.46
CA ASN A 45 13.06 -10.29 0.70
C ASN A 45 12.12 -10.60 -0.47
N ASN A 46 10.95 -9.96 -0.55
CA ASN A 46 9.97 -10.23 -1.60
C ASN A 46 9.12 -9.01 -1.94
N GLU A 47 8.49 -9.04 -3.10
CA GLU A 47 7.42 -8.12 -3.45
C GLU A 47 6.08 -8.70 -3.01
N ILE A 48 5.21 -7.84 -2.49
CA ILE A 48 3.86 -8.21 -2.05
C ILE A 48 2.87 -7.28 -2.73
N THR A 49 1.91 -7.89 -3.42
CA THR A 49 0.77 -7.18 -4.02
C THR A 49 -0.42 -7.27 -3.09
N MET A 50 -1.01 -6.13 -2.74
CA MET A 50 -2.15 -6.04 -1.83
C MET A 50 -3.30 -5.27 -2.48
N ALA A 51 -4.53 -5.66 -2.18
CA ALA A 51 -5.72 -4.95 -2.62
C ALA A 51 -6.06 -3.84 -1.63
N LYS A 52 -6.20 -2.59 -2.11
CA LYS A 52 -6.36 -1.41 -1.26
C LYS A 52 -7.66 -1.43 -0.45
N ASP A 53 -8.71 -2.09 -0.95
CA ASP A 53 -9.99 -2.27 -0.24
C ASP A 53 -9.90 -3.24 0.95
N THR A 54 -8.83 -4.04 1.03
CA THR A 54 -8.62 -5.01 2.11
C THR A 54 -7.67 -4.55 3.20
N ILE A 55 -6.90 -3.45 2.98
CA ILE A 55 -5.84 -3.01 3.88
C ILE A 55 -6.02 -1.55 4.33
N ARG A 56 -5.61 -1.28 5.58
CA ARG A 56 -5.29 0.06 6.08
C ARG A 56 -3.80 0.12 6.36
N PHE A 57 -3.21 1.25 6.05
CA PHE A 57 -1.78 1.39 6.12
C PHE A 57 -1.37 2.81 6.48
N THR A 58 -0.18 2.95 7.05
CA THR A 58 0.42 4.23 7.34
C THR A 58 1.54 4.54 6.36
N ILE A 59 1.66 5.80 5.96
CA ILE A 59 2.79 6.33 5.18
C ILE A 59 3.31 7.55 5.91
N GLU A 60 4.60 7.55 6.26
CA GLU A 60 5.24 8.69 6.97
C GLU A 60 4.43 9.16 8.20
N GLU A 61 3.88 8.22 8.97
CA GLU A 61 3.06 8.46 10.17
C GLU A 61 1.63 8.97 9.92
N GLU A 62 1.20 9.14 8.65
CA GLU A 62 -0.19 9.39 8.30
C GLU A 62 -0.94 8.08 8.03
N GLU A 63 -2.06 7.84 8.72
CA GLU A 63 -2.94 6.69 8.48
C GLU A 63 -3.84 6.93 7.26
N ILE A 64 -3.82 5.97 6.33
CA ILE A 64 -4.57 5.99 5.09
C ILE A 64 -5.44 4.74 5.00
N ASN A 65 -6.71 4.95 4.64
CA ASN A 65 -7.63 3.87 4.33
C ASN A 65 -7.59 3.59 2.82
N GLY A 66 -7.19 2.39 2.41
CA GLY A 66 -7.04 2.07 0.99
C GLY A 66 -8.36 1.99 0.20
N SER A 67 -9.52 2.01 0.87
CA SER A 67 -10.82 1.95 0.20
C SER A 67 -11.30 3.28 -0.44
N THR A 68 -10.53 4.39 -0.34
CA THR A 68 -10.97 5.73 -0.81
C THR A 68 -10.69 5.99 -2.28
#